data_AF-A0A356EIL3-F1
#
_entry.id   AF-A0A356EIL3-F1
#
_cell.length_a   1.000
_cell.length_b   1.000
_cell.length_c   1.000
_cell.angle_alpha   90.00
_cell.angle_beta   90.00
_cell.angle_gamma   90.00
#
_symmetry.space_group_name_H-M   'P 1'
#
loop_
_entity.id
_entity.type
_entity.pdbx_description
1 polymer ?
#
loop_
_entity_poly.entity_id
_entity_poly.type
_entity_poly.pdbx_seq_one_letter_code
_entity_poly.pdbx_strand_id
1 'polypeptide(L)'
;MDAFLPVLWQQLAFRYRDWPPELLFEIFNEPMDIADATWASLQARVLAIIRADNPTRTVIVTGAQWGGIDGLLQVQPLPDRHLLYSFHFYEPFLFTHQGADWSNLADFYGLPFPAGKALPWPGPADDERAAWWDYYFEVDQVQLVRERIASVADWAERHGVRLFCGEMGAYNQRMAPADRQAWYALAVAELRASNIPFTSWDYRDAFGVFRPDSAARFPQDLDTGILAALGLRQPPPALATAPEGAPVEAPLAIYDEGPARGIQHDSWDPLAQVRWLDTRQPASGRFCLSFGRLERYDVVGFTFRSSLDLSSLAAQGAVLRLNLQWPADAPDLELRWVQNPANGTAKPWRKSIRLGPPIVAASRAWQTIRIALADFVETGAWDGEWHEPAGLFDWSKVGRLEFVSEYSHLGDHEYRIDDLRLELP
;
A
#
# COMPACT_ATOMS: atom_id res chain seq x y z
N MET A 1 19.73 24.12 -2.60
CA MET A 1 18.77 23.47 -3.51
C MET A 1 19.31 23.42 -4.95
N ASP A 2 19.64 24.56 -5.54
CA ASP A 2 19.99 24.69 -6.97
C ASP A 2 21.09 23.75 -7.50
N ALA A 3 22.19 23.59 -6.76
CA ALA A 3 23.29 22.70 -7.16
C ALA A 3 23.04 21.21 -6.82
N PHE A 4 22.23 20.95 -5.80
CA PHE A 4 22.01 19.59 -5.27
C PHE A 4 20.97 18.83 -6.07
N LEU A 5 19.83 19.47 -6.35
CA LEU A 5 18.67 18.81 -6.95
C LEU A 5 18.96 18.20 -8.34
N PRO A 6 19.67 18.89 -9.26
CA PRO A 6 20.10 18.32 -10.54
C PRO A 6 20.96 17.05 -10.39
N VAL A 7 21.91 17.06 -9.47
CA VAL A 7 22.86 15.93 -9.26
C VAL A 7 22.16 14.74 -8.63
N LEU A 8 21.23 14.98 -7.70
CA LEU A 8 20.39 13.94 -7.13
C LEU A 8 19.53 13.29 -8.22
N TRP A 9 18.83 14.10 -9.02
CA TRP A 9 17.93 13.58 -10.04
C TRP A 9 18.63 12.85 -11.17
N GLN A 10 19.85 13.26 -11.54
CA GLN A 10 20.65 12.49 -12.49
C GLN A 10 20.88 11.05 -12.00
N GLN A 11 21.20 10.88 -10.72
CA GLN A 11 21.43 9.55 -10.14
C GLN A 11 20.15 8.73 -10.01
N LEU A 12 19.05 9.34 -9.53
CA LEU A 12 17.76 8.67 -9.38
C LEU A 12 17.17 8.27 -10.74
N ALA A 13 17.16 9.18 -11.70
CA ALA A 13 16.65 8.94 -13.05
C ALA A 13 17.42 7.79 -13.73
N PHE A 14 18.75 7.81 -13.65
CA PHE A 14 19.56 6.72 -14.20
C PHE A 14 19.28 5.39 -13.49
N ARG A 15 19.25 5.37 -12.16
CA ARG A 15 19.06 4.15 -11.35
C ARG A 15 17.73 3.45 -11.64
N TYR A 16 16.67 4.22 -11.86
CA TYR A 16 15.31 3.71 -12.00
C TYR A 16 14.78 3.73 -13.45
N ARG A 17 15.65 3.96 -14.44
CA ARG A 17 15.24 4.04 -15.87
C ARG A 17 14.47 2.81 -16.36
N ASP A 18 14.89 1.61 -15.92
CA ASP A 18 14.32 0.33 -16.35
C ASP A 18 13.18 -0.17 -15.44
N TRP A 19 12.77 0.62 -14.45
CA TRP A 19 11.65 0.26 -13.57
C TRP A 19 10.30 0.44 -14.29
N PRO A 20 9.26 -0.29 -13.85
CA PRO A 20 7.92 -0.21 -14.47
C PRO A 20 7.37 1.24 -14.52
N PRO A 21 6.49 1.57 -15.50
CA PRO A 21 5.92 2.91 -15.65
C PRO A 21 5.05 3.37 -14.47
N GLU A 22 4.65 2.46 -13.58
CA GLU A 22 3.96 2.72 -12.31
C GLU A 22 4.82 3.50 -11.31
N LEU A 23 6.14 3.51 -11.48
CA LEU A 23 7.01 4.40 -10.71
C LEU A 23 6.97 5.81 -11.31
N LEU A 24 6.39 6.74 -10.55
CA LEU A 24 6.35 8.17 -10.87
C LEU A 24 7.46 8.90 -10.11
N PHE A 25 7.90 10.04 -10.63
CA PHE A 25 8.89 10.90 -9.97
C PHE A 25 8.29 12.25 -9.63
N GLU A 26 8.33 12.66 -8.37
CA GLU A 26 8.00 14.03 -7.96
C GLU A 26 9.28 14.81 -7.68
N ILE A 27 9.52 15.89 -8.41
CA ILE A 27 10.82 16.56 -8.44
C ILE A 27 11.23 17.06 -7.05
N PHE A 28 10.32 17.68 -6.32
CA PHE A 28 10.59 18.23 -4.99
C PHE A 28 9.28 18.47 -4.25
N ASN A 29 9.24 18.06 -2.99
CA ASN A 29 8.13 18.33 -2.09
C ASN A 29 8.18 19.79 -1.61
N GLU A 30 7.04 20.47 -1.60
CA GLU A 30 6.85 21.80 -0.98
C GLU A 30 7.98 22.82 -1.20
N PRO A 31 8.19 23.32 -2.43
CA PRO A 31 9.18 24.37 -2.68
C PRO A 31 8.79 25.65 -1.92
N MET A 32 9.52 25.94 -0.85
CA MET A 32 9.34 27.11 0.03
C MET A 32 10.58 27.99 0.01
N ASP A 33 10.42 29.25 0.46
CA ASP A 33 11.49 30.26 0.50
C ASP A 33 12.22 30.46 -0.85
N ILE A 34 11.50 30.27 -1.95
CA ILE A 34 11.99 30.43 -3.31
C ILE A 34 10.97 31.20 -4.15
N ALA A 35 11.44 32.17 -4.93
CA ALA A 35 10.59 32.90 -5.86
C ALA A 35 10.10 32.00 -7.01
N ASP A 36 8.86 32.17 -7.43
CA ASP A 36 8.18 31.36 -8.46
C ASP A 36 9.01 31.19 -9.73
N ALA A 37 9.60 32.27 -10.25
CA ALA A 37 10.42 32.22 -11.47
C ALA A 37 11.72 31.40 -11.29
N THR A 38 12.34 31.50 -10.13
CA THR A 38 13.55 30.72 -9.79
C THR A 38 13.20 29.25 -9.66
N TRP A 39 12.07 28.93 -9.02
CA TRP A 39 11.57 27.56 -8.92
C TRP A 39 11.23 26.98 -10.29
N ALA A 40 10.49 27.70 -11.13
CA ALA A 40 10.14 27.27 -12.47
C ALA A 40 11.38 26.94 -13.33
N SER A 41 12.42 27.79 -13.26
CA SER A 41 13.68 27.58 -13.97
C SER A 41 14.45 26.36 -13.48
N LEU A 42 14.54 26.15 -12.16
CA LEU A 42 15.18 24.97 -11.59
C LEU A 42 14.40 23.68 -11.93
N GLN A 43 13.08 23.70 -11.79
CA GLN A 43 12.21 22.58 -12.09
C GLN A 43 12.31 22.15 -13.56
N ALA A 44 12.35 23.10 -14.49
CA ALA A 44 12.56 22.81 -15.92
C ALA A 44 13.92 22.17 -16.21
N ARG A 45 15.01 22.65 -15.56
CA ARG A 45 16.34 22.03 -15.71
C ARG A 45 16.40 20.62 -15.17
N VAL A 46 15.78 20.37 -14.02
CA VAL A 46 15.71 19.04 -13.42
C VAL A 46 14.87 18.09 -14.30
N LEU A 47 13.75 18.56 -14.84
CA LEU A 47 12.96 17.78 -15.78
C LEU A 47 13.77 17.36 -17.02
N ALA A 48 14.57 18.27 -17.58
CA ALA A 48 15.44 17.95 -18.72
C ALA A 48 16.47 16.86 -18.38
N ILE A 49 17.00 16.84 -17.16
CA ILE A 49 17.90 15.78 -16.67
C ILE A 49 17.17 14.44 -16.58
N ILE A 50 15.97 14.42 -16.00
CA ILE A 50 15.15 13.20 -15.90
C ILE A 50 14.88 12.62 -17.30
N ARG A 51 14.52 13.48 -18.26
CA ARG A 51 14.16 13.08 -19.63
C ARG A 51 15.31 12.48 -20.43
N ALA A 52 16.57 12.69 -20.04
CA ALA A 52 17.72 12.06 -20.70
C ALA A 52 17.66 10.53 -20.62
N ASP A 53 17.28 9.98 -19.46
CA ASP A 53 17.19 8.53 -19.24
C ASP A 53 15.74 8.02 -19.16
N ASN A 54 14.76 8.91 -18.97
CA ASN A 54 13.34 8.56 -18.76
C ASN A 54 12.43 9.38 -19.69
N PRO A 55 12.43 9.12 -21.01
CA PRO A 55 11.76 9.97 -22.00
C PRO A 55 10.23 9.99 -21.85
N THR A 56 9.62 8.95 -21.28
CA THR A 56 8.16 8.81 -21.16
C THR A 56 7.65 8.62 -19.73
N ARG A 57 8.54 8.57 -18.71
CA ARG A 57 8.12 8.38 -17.32
C ARG A 57 7.29 9.57 -16.85
N THR A 58 6.19 9.32 -16.18
CA THR A 58 5.39 10.40 -15.62
C THR A 58 6.16 11.13 -14.53
N VAL A 59 6.26 12.47 -14.65
CA VAL A 59 6.93 13.33 -13.67
C VAL A 59 5.90 14.29 -13.08
N ILE A 60 5.88 14.35 -11.75
CA ILE A 60 5.05 15.24 -10.96
C ILE A 60 5.84 16.54 -10.74
N VAL A 61 5.21 17.65 -11.10
CA VAL A 61 5.74 19.02 -10.98
C VAL A 61 4.77 19.85 -10.14
N THR A 62 5.26 20.86 -9.44
CA THR A 62 4.44 21.69 -8.53
C THR A 62 4.74 23.18 -8.69
N GLY A 63 3.89 24.03 -8.12
CA GLY A 63 4.18 25.45 -7.91
C GLY A 63 5.18 25.67 -6.78
N ALA A 64 5.55 26.93 -6.54
CA ALA A 64 6.24 27.30 -5.30
C ALA A 64 5.23 27.37 -4.14
N GLN A 65 5.56 28.07 -3.06
CA GLN A 65 4.66 28.33 -1.93
C GLN A 65 4.13 27.03 -1.32
N TRP A 66 5.05 26.16 -0.90
CA TRP A 66 4.74 24.86 -0.30
C TRP A 66 3.92 23.94 -1.22
N GLY A 67 3.98 24.14 -2.53
CA GLY A 67 3.13 23.38 -3.46
C GLY A 67 1.64 23.63 -3.26
N GLY A 68 1.26 24.74 -2.62
CA GLY A 68 -0.14 25.11 -2.44
C GLY A 68 -0.81 25.55 -3.74
N ILE A 69 -2.13 25.68 -3.68
CA ILE A 69 -2.97 26.13 -4.81
C ILE A 69 -2.47 27.47 -5.38
N ASP A 70 -2.19 28.45 -4.53
CA ASP A 70 -1.82 29.79 -4.99
C ASP A 70 -0.52 29.78 -5.80
N GLY A 71 0.47 28.98 -5.37
CA GLY A 71 1.71 28.76 -6.10
C GLY A 71 1.49 28.05 -7.43
N LEU A 72 0.61 27.03 -7.47
CA LEU A 72 0.29 26.31 -8.70
C LEU A 72 -0.40 27.21 -9.73
N LEU A 73 -1.31 28.08 -9.30
CA LEU A 73 -2.03 28.99 -10.19
C LEU A 73 -1.10 29.99 -10.91
N GLN A 74 0.11 30.25 -10.38
CA GLN A 74 1.13 31.09 -11.02
C GLN A 74 1.99 30.33 -12.04
N VAL A 75 1.92 29.00 -12.08
CA VAL A 75 2.78 28.18 -12.94
C VAL A 75 2.41 28.36 -14.41
N GLN A 76 3.43 28.56 -15.25
CA GLN A 76 3.32 28.38 -16.69
C GLN A 76 3.62 26.91 -17.02
N PRO A 77 2.69 26.17 -17.64
CA PRO A 77 2.93 24.77 -18.00
C PRO A 77 4.18 24.57 -18.87
N LEU A 78 4.89 23.48 -18.62
CA LEU A 78 6.06 23.07 -19.37
C LEU A 78 5.59 22.27 -20.59
N PRO A 79 6.30 22.35 -21.73
CA PRO A 79 5.90 21.68 -22.98
C PRO A 79 6.23 20.17 -22.94
N ASP A 80 5.63 19.43 -22.02
CA ASP A 80 5.81 18.00 -21.82
C ASP A 80 4.47 17.30 -21.48
N ARG A 81 4.09 16.34 -22.32
CA ARG A 81 2.82 15.59 -22.21
C ARG A 81 2.80 14.53 -21.10
N HIS A 82 3.96 14.21 -20.52
CA HIS A 82 4.12 13.19 -19.49
C HIS A 82 4.16 13.80 -18.08
N LEU A 83 3.61 15.01 -17.89
CA LEU A 83 3.55 15.67 -16.60
C LEU A 83 2.22 15.48 -15.86
N LEU A 84 2.30 15.46 -14.54
CA LEU A 84 1.20 15.72 -13.61
C LEU A 84 1.54 16.96 -12.80
N TYR A 85 0.59 17.87 -12.66
CA TYR A 85 0.75 19.07 -11.84
C TYR A 85 0.16 18.82 -10.45
N SER A 86 1.01 18.89 -9.43
CA SER A 86 0.66 18.65 -8.03
C SER A 86 0.28 19.93 -7.31
N PHE A 87 -0.70 19.82 -6.41
CA PHE A 87 -0.92 20.78 -5.32
C PHE A 87 -1.21 20.06 -4.00
N HIS A 88 -0.94 20.72 -2.88
CA HIS A 88 -1.28 20.28 -1.53
C HIS A 88 -2.53 21.02 -1.04
N PHE A 89 -3.45 20.30 -0.38
CA PHE A 89 -4.74 20.85 0.02
C PHE A 89 -5.02 20.67 1.52
N TYR A 90 -4.90 21.78 2.24
CA TYR A 90 -5.09 21.86 3.69
C TYR A 90 -6.09 22.94 4.11
N GLU A 91 -6.93 23.43 3.20
CA GLU A 91 -7.88 24.50 3.48
C GLU A 91 -9.14 23.99 4.22
N PRO A 92 -9.67 24.74 5.22
CA PRO A 92 -9.08 25.91 5.86
C PRO A 92 -7.91 25.51 6.77
N PHE A 93 -6.75 26.17 6.60
CA PHE A 93 -5.52 25.79 7.33
C PHE A 93 -5.70 25.82 8.86
N LEU A 94 -6.47 26.79 9.38
CA LEU A 94 -6.77 26.88 10.81
C LEU A 94 -7.44 25.60 11.35
N PHE A 95 -8.34 24.99 10.57
CA PHE A 95 -9.02 23.76 10.97
C PHE A 95 -8.13 22.53 10.83
N THR A 96 -7.49 22.36 9.67
CA THR A 96 -6.71 21.15 9.35
C THR A 96 -5.45 21.01 10.21
N HIS A 97 -4.94 22.12 10.77
CA HIS A 97 -3.74 22.17 11.61
C HIS A 97 -4.01 22.66 13.04
N GLN A 98 -5.28 22.69 13.48
CA GLN A 98 -5.59 23.08 14.85
C GLN A 98 -4.83 22.19 15.84
N GLY A 99 -4.01 22.79 16.70
CA GLY A 99 -3.31 22.07 17.75
C GLY A 99 -1.98 21.46 17.32
N ALA A 100 -1.53 21.73 16.09
CA ALA A 100 -0.22 21.33 15.59
C ALA A 100 0.90 22.16 16.24
N ASP A 101 1.80 21.52 16.97
CA ASP A 101 2.85 22.17 17.77
C ASP A 101 4.06 22.64 16.95
N TRP A 102 4.19 22.18 15.70
CA TRP A 102 5.16 22.70 14.72
C TRP A 102 4.65 23.91 13.94
N SER A 103 3.44 24.40 14.26
CA SER A 103 2.84 25.60 13.67
C SER A 103 2.57 26.66 14.74
N ASN A 104 2.13 27.85 14.32
CA ASN A 104 1.66 28.90 15.24
C ASN A 104 0.24 28.62 15.81
N LEU A 105 -0.29 27.40 15.64
CA LEU A 105 -1.67 27.00 15.97
C LEU A 105 -1.78 25.98 17.12
N ALA A 106 -0.69 25.72 17.85
CA ALA A 106 -0.63 24.74 18.95
C ALA A 106 -1.74 24.92 20.02
N ASP A 107 -2.15 26.17 20.24
CA ASP A 107 -3.14 26.55 21.26
C ASP A 107 -4.58 26.62 20.71
N PHE A 108 -4.80 26.38 19.41
CA PHE A 108 -6.12 26.36 18.80
C PHE A 108 -6.61 24.93 18.66
N TYR A 109 -7.76 24.60 19.24
CA TYR A 109 -8.32 23.25 19.15
C TYR A 109 -9.82 23.28 19.44
N GLY A 110 -10.52 22.20 19.08
CA GLY A 110 -11.97 22.10 19.22
C GLY A 110 -12.74 22.96 18.21
N LEU A 111 -12.13 23.33 17.09
CA LEU A 111 -12.81 24.01 15.98
C LEU A 111 -13.70 22.99 15.24
N PRO A 112 -15.03 23.21 15.21
CA PRO A 112 -15.94 22.34 14.48
C PRO A 112 -15.83 22.56 12.97
N PHE A 113 -16.19 21.56 12.17
CA PHE A 113 -16.28 21.69 10.71
C PHE A 113 -17.56 21.02 10.18
N PRO A 114 -18.45 21.79 9.52
CA PRO A 114 -18.42 23.25 9.36
C PRO A 114 -18.54 24.01 10.70
N ALA A 115 -18.07 25.26 10.76
CA ALA A 115 -17.85 25.98 12.01
C ALA A 115 -19.15 26.30 12.78
N GLY A 116 -20.27 26.46 12.08
CA GLY A 116 -21.55 26.80 12.69
C GLY A 116 -21.52 28.14 13.43
N LYS A 117 -21.77 28.12 14.75
CA LYS A 117 -21.78 29.34 15.58
C LYS A 117 -20.34 29.71 16.00
N ALA A 118 -20.00 30.99 15.88
CA ALA A 118 -18.73 31.54 16.35
C ALA A 118 -18.41 31.16 17.81
N LEU A 119 -17.18 30.69 18.02
CA LEU A 119 -16.61 30.44 19.34
C LEU A 119 -15.86 31.68 19.85
N PRO A 120 -15.84 31.93 21.17
CA PRO A 120 -15.04 33.01 21.75
C PRO A 120 -13.56 32.85 21.40
N TRP A 121 -12.90 33.95 21.06
CA TRP A 121 -11.45 33.99 20.86
C TRP A 121 -10.71 33.51 22.12
N PRO A 122 -9.85 32.46 22.03
CA PRO A 122 -9.18 31.89 23.19
C PRO A 122 -7.90 32.63 23.61
N GLY A 123 -7.42 33.59 22.81
CA GLY A 123 -6.14 34.28 23.04
C GLY A 123 -6.25 35.71 23.61
N PRO A 124 -5.11 36.40 23.77
CA PRO A 124 -5.07 37.83 24.09
C PRO A 124 -5.71 38.69 23.00
N ALA A 125 -6.30 39.83 23.35
CA ALA A 125 -7.02 40.69 22.40
C ALA A 125 -6.10 41.36 21.34
N ASP A 126 -4.80 41.46 21.60
CA ASP A 126 -3.78 42.08 20.75
C ASP A 126 -2.99 41.06 19.91
N ASP A 127 -3.37 39.79 19.92
CA ASP A 127 -2.73 38.74 19.15
C ASP A 127 -3.18 38.78 17.67
N GLU A 128 -2.23 38.90 16.75
CA GLU A 128 -2.50 38.98 15.30
C GLU A 128 -3.24 37.75 14.76
N ARG A 129 -3.15 36.60 15.44
CA ARG A 129 -3.87 35.37 15.08
C ARG A 129 -5.38 35.47 15.31
N ALA A 130 -5.86 36.47 16.05
CA ALA A 130 -7.30 36.73 16.22
C ALA A 130 -8.00 36.92 14.87
N ALA A 131 -7.34 37.56 13.90
CA ALA A 131 -7.89 37.73 12.57
C ALA A 131 -8.10 36.41 11.82
N TRP A 132 -7.26 35.39 12.06
CA TRP A 132 -7.40 34.07 11.42
C TRP A 132 -8.58 33.31 12.02
N TRP A 133 -8.80 33.46 13.33
CA TRP A 133 -9.96 32.91 14.03
C TRP A 133 -11.26 33.55 13.58
N ASP A 134 -11.30 34.88 13.53
CA ASP A 134 -12.46 35.62 13.04
C ASP A 134 -12.78 35.24 11.60
N TYR A 135 -11.76 35.22 10.72
CA TYR A 135 -11.92 34.77 9.34
C TYR A 135 -12.52 33.37 9.25
N TYR A 136 -12.03 32.41 10.07
CA TYR A 136 -12.57 31.05 10.07
C TYR A 136 -14.06 31.00 10.36
N PHE A 137 -14.56 31.81 11.30
CA PHE A 137 -15.99 31.85 11.64
C PHE A 137 -16.84 32.75 10.73
N GLU A 138 -16.21 33.68 10.00
CA GLU A 138 -16.89 34.58 9.06
C GLU A 138 -17.14 33.94 7.69
N VAL A 139 -16.21 33.12 7.20
CA VAL A 139 -16.35 32.50 5.88
C VAL A 139 -17.26 31.28 5.89
N ASP A 140 -17.90 30.98 4.77
CA ASP A 140 -18.50 29.66 4.56
C ASP A 140 -17.38 28.66 4.23
N GLN A 141 -16.99 27.84 5.22
CA GLN A 141 -15.86 26.91 5.05
C GLN A 141 -16.14 25.83 4.00
N VAL A 142 -17.40 25.45 3.83
CA VAL A 142 -17.80 24.46 2.82
C VAL A 142 -17.62 25.06 1.43
N GLN A 143 -18.07 26.30 1.26
CA GLN A 143 -17.92 27.02 -0.01
C GLN A 143 -16.45 27.33 -0.30
N LEU A 144 -15.65 27.68 0.71
CA LEU A 144 -14.21 27.89 0.56
C LEU A 144 -13.52 26.63 -0.01
N VAL A 145 -13.78 25.45 0.57
CA VAL A 145 -13.20 24.18 0.07
C VAL A 145 -13.57 23.92 -1.38
N ARG A 146 -14.85 24.13 -1.75
CA ARG A 146 -15.36 23.97 -3.11
C ARG A 146 -14.66 24.90 -4.10
N GLU A 147 -14.62 26.19 -3.79
CA GLU A 147 -14.07 27.20 -4.68
C GLU A 147 -12.57 27.03 -4.88
N ARG A 148 -11.83 26.66 -3.83
CA ARG A 148 -10.40 26.39 -3.92
C ARG A 148 -10.11 25.20 -4.84
N ILE A 149 -10.80 24.07 -4.67
CA ILE A 149 -10.63 22.90 -5.54
C ILE A 149 -11.08 23.21 -6.98
N ALA A 150 -12.21 23.90 -7.15
CA ALA A 150 -12.67 24.32 -8.48
C ALA A 150 -11.66 25.23 -9.18
N SER A 151 -11.02 26.15 -8.46
CA SER A 151 -10.05 27.09 -9.05
C SER A 151 -8.85 26.41 -9.69
N VAL A 152 -8.35 25.30 -9.09
CA VAL A 152 -7.26 24.53 -9.70
C VAL A 152 -7.75 23.66 -10.84
N ALA A 153 -8.96 23.09 -10.75
CA ALA A 153 -9.57 22.35 -11.85
C ALA A 153 -9.74 23.22 -13.10
N ASP A 154 -10.28 24.43 -12.94
CA ASP A 154 -10.42 25.43 -14.00
C ASP A 154 -9.06 25.82 -14.58
N TRP A 155 -8.04 25.99 -13.73
CA TRP A 155 -6.68 26.26 -14.19
C TRP A 155 -6.16 25.12 -15.05
N ALA A 156 -6.36 23.87 -14.66
CA ALA A 156 -5.88 22.73 -15.43
C ALA A 156 -6.62 22.57 -16.77
N GLU A 157 -7.93 22.80 -16.80
CA GLU A 157 -8.72 22.80 -18.04
C GLU A 157 -8.23 23.88 -19.00
N ARG A 158 -8.07 25.13 -18.53
CA ARG A 158 -7.56 26.24 -19.36
C ARG A 158 -6.20 25.97 -19.98
N HIS A 159 -5.36 25.21 -19.28
CA HIS A 159 -4.00 24.88 -19.72
C HIS A 159 -3.89 23.53 -20.42
N GLY A 160 -4.94 22.71 -20.44
CA GLY A 160 -4.93 21.37 -21.02
C GLY A 160 -3.96 20.40 -20.32
N VAL A 161 -3.80 20.53 -19.00
CA VAL A 161 -2.88 19.71 -18.19
C VAL A 161 -3.63 18.77 -17.25
N ARG A 162 -2.90 17.79 -16.69
CA ARG A 162 -3.43 16.82 -15.74
C ARG A 162 -3.02 17.21 -14.32
N LEU A 163 -3.94 17.07 -13.37
CA LEU A 163 -3.71 17.36 -11.96
C LEU A 163 -3.49 16.12 -11.11
N PHE A 164 -2.89 16.34 -9.95
CA PHE A 164 -2.78 15.43 -8.83
C PHE A 164 -2.82 16.26 -7.53
N CYS A 165 -3.61 15.85 -6.54
CA CYS A 165 -3.53 16.44 -5.20
C CYS A 165 -2.55 15.59 -4.38
N GLY A 166 -1.28 16.01 -4.33
CA GLY A 166 -0.17 15.24 -3.74
C GLY A 166 -0.30 15.04 -2.24
N GLU A 167 -0.93 15.99 -1.55
CA GLU A 167 -1.26 15.86 -0.14
C GLU A 167 -2.61 16.49 0.15
N MET A 168 -3.37 15.85 1.02
CA MET A 168 -4.52 16.44 1.69
C MET A 168 -4.74 15.73 3.02
N GLY A 169 -5.21 16.45 4.03
CA GLY A 169 -5.56 15.85 5.30
C GLY A 169 -5.99 16.86 6.34
N ALA A 170 -6.48 16.34 7.45
CA ALA A 170 -6.72 17.10 8.67
C ALA A 170 -6.07 16.36 9.84
N TYR A 171 -5.45 17.12 10.73
CA TYR A 171 -4.71 16.62 11.89
C TYR A 171 -5.60 15.68 12.71
N ASN A 172 -5.03 14.59 13.24
CA ASN A 172 -5.82 13.60 13.96
C ASN A 172 -5.91 13.87 15.45
N GLN A 173 -5.10 14.79 15.98
CA GLN A 173 -5.11 15.15 17.39
C GLN A 173 -5.91 16.42 17.63
N ARG A 174 -6.50 16.54 18.83
CA ARG A 174 -7.19 17.77 19.29
C ARG A 174 -8.39 18.22 18.45
N MET A 175 -8.93 17.31 17.64
CA MET A 175 -10.11 17.49 16.79
C MET A 175 -11.18 16.47 17.16
N ALA A 176 -12.47 16.83 17.03
CA ALA A 176 -13.52 15.83 17.18
C ALA A 176 -13.53 14.90 15.95
N PRO A 177 -13.66 13.57 16.12
CA PRO A 177 -13.65 12.65 15.00
C PRO A 177 -14.70 12.95 13.92
N ALA A 178 -15.89 13.41 14.32
CA ALA A 178 -16.97 13.74 13.40
C ALA A 178 -16.64 14.94 12.49
N ASP A 179 -16.00 15.98 13.02
CA ASP A 179 -15.59 17.16 12.26
C ASP A 179 -14.49 16.80 11.25
N ARG A 180 -13.50 16.02 11.69
CA ARG A 180 -12.45 15.50 10.82
C ARG A 180 -13.03 14.67 9.68
N GLN A 181 -13.95 13.75 9.98
CA GLN A 181 -14.64 12.93 8.97
C GLN A 181 -15.48 13.78 8.00
N ALA A 182 -16.15 14.83 8.48
CA ALA A 182 -16.92 15.74 7.64
C ALA A 182 -16.03 16.51 6.64
N TRP A 183 -14.86 16.97 7.08
CA TRP A 183 -13.88 17.61 6.20
C TRP A 183 -13.38 16.65 5.11
N TYR A 184 -12.97 15.43 5.49
CA TYR A 184 -12.55 14.41 4.52
C TYR A 184 -13.67 14.08 3.52
N ALA A 185 -14.92 13.95 4.00
CA ALA A 185 -16.06 13.64 3.13
C ALA A 185 -16.27 14.74 2.07
N LEU A 186 -16.17 16.01 2.48
CA LEU A 186 -16.28 17.14 1.55
C LEU A 186 -15.09 17.21 0.58
N ALA A 187 -13.86 17.27 1.09
CA ALA A 187 -12.67 17.43 0.26
C ALA A 187 -12.54 16.30 -0.78
N VAL A 188 -12.78 15.04 -0.37
CA VAL A 188 -12.75 13.90 -1.29
C VAL A 188 -13.89 13.96 -2.31
N ALA A 189 -15.09 14.38 -1.92
CA ALA A 189 -16.20 14.53 -2.85
C ALA A 189 -15.89 15.57 -3.94
N GLU A 190 -15.34 16.73 -3.56
CA GLU A 190 -15.01 17.81 -4.50
C GLU A 190 -13.82 17.44 -5.41
N LEU A 191 -12.78 16.79 -4.88
CA LEU A 191 -11.66 16.27 -5.68
C LEU A 191 -12.15 15.24 -6.71
N ARG A 192 -13.03 14.31 -6.30
CA ARG A 192 -13.61 13.31 -7.21
C ARG A 192 -14.53 13.93 -8.25
N ALA A 193 -15.38 14.89 -7.86
CA ALA A 193 -16.26 15.60 -8.79
C ALA A 193 -15.44 16.35 -9.86
N SER A 194 -14.27 16.85 -9.48
CA SER A 194 -13.32 17.52 -10.37
C SER A 194 -12.39 16.56 -11.14
N ASN A 195 -12.56 15.24 -10.98
CA ASN A 195 -11.70 14.20 -11.57
C ASN A 195 -10.20 14.37 -11.24
N ILE A 196 -9.90 14.83 -10.01
CA ILE A 196 -8.54 15.03 -9.52
C ILE A 196 -8.14 13.81 -8.65
N PRO A 197 -7.15 13.00 -9.06
CA PRO A 197 -6.60 11.96 -8.21
C PRO A 197 -5.86 12.58 -7.01
N PHE A 198 -5.84 11.91 -5.87
CA PHE A 198 -5.28 12.47 -4.65
C PHE A 198 -4.63 11.41 -3.75
N THR A 199 -3.77 11.88 -2.85
CA THR A 199 -3.19 11.09 -1.76
C THR A 199 -3.50 11.74 -0.42
N SER A 200 -3.97 10.94 0.54
CA SER A 200 -4.16 11.39 1.91
C SER A 200 -2.80 11.45 2.61
N TRP A 201 -2.49 12.60 3.18
CA TRP A 201 -1.52 12.71 4.26
C TRP A 201 -2.25 12.29 5.56
N ASP A 202 -1.78 11.35 6.35
CA ASP A 202 -0.70 10.39 6.09
C ASP A 202 -1.22 8.96 6.35
N TYR A 203 -0.33 7.96 6.31
CA TYR A 203 -0.74 6.59 6.63
C TYR A 203 -1.02 6.37 8.13
N ARG A 204 -0.16 6.84 9.04
CA ARG A 204 -0.11 6.42 10.44
C ARG A 204 0.00 7.54 11.47
N ASP A 205 0.74 8.60 11.17
CA ASP A 205 1.25 9.57 12.13
C ASP A 205 0.19 10.66 12.40
N ALA A 206 0.61 11.92 12.39
CA ALA A 206 -0.17 13.11 12.75
C ALA A 206 -1.47 13.26 11.93
N PHE A 207 -1.50 12.80 10.69
CA PHE A 207 -2.67 12.89 9.82
C PHE A 207 -3.21 11.50 9.44
N GLY A 208 -2.77 10.46 10.15
CA GLY A 208 -3.02 9.07 9.81
C GLY A 208 -4.49 8.69 9.66
N VAL A 209 -4.74 7.59 8.93
CA VAL A 209 -6.07 6.95 8.80
C VAL A 209 -6.44 6.07 9.99
N PHE A 210 -5.63 6.10 11.05
CA PHE A 210 -5.89 5.39 12.30
C PHE A 210 -6.55 6.33 13.32
N ARG A 211 -7.30 5.73 14.25
CA ARG A 211 -7.88 6.45 15.39
C ARG A 211 -6.75 7.10 16.21
N PRO A 212 -6.92 8.34 16.69
CA PRO A 212 -5.93 8.99 17.52
C PRO A 212 -5.68 8.20 18.80
N ASP A 213 -4.46 8.32 19.34
CA ASP A 213 -3.97 7.65 20.56
C ASP A 213 -4.03 6.11 20.53
N SER A 214 -4.29 5.52 19.37
CA SER A 214 -4.25 4.07 19.18
C SER A 214 -2.82 3.58 18.94
N ALA A 215 -2.64 2.26 18.98
CA ALA A 215 -1.38 1.64 18.61
C ALA A 215 -1.17 1.58 17.09
N ALA A 216 -2.08 2.17 16.29
CA ALA A 216 -2.13 2.09 14.83
C ALA A 216 -2.03 0.65 14.31
N ARG A 217 -2.69 -0.29 14.99
CA ARG A 217 -2.73 -1.70 14.59
C ARG A 217 -3.67 -1.85 13.41
N PHE A 218 -3.08 -2.22 12.28
CA PHE A 218 -3.85 -2.50 11.10
C PHE A 218 -4.55 -3.87 11.20
N PRO A 219 -5.87 -3.99 10.94
CA PRO A 219 -6.86 -2.93 10.69
C PRO A 219 -7.67 -2.48 11.92
N GLN A 220 -7.46 -3.05 13.11
CA GLN A 220 -8.30 -2.81 14.30
C GLN A 220 -8.41 -1.33 14.69
N ASP A 221 -7.35 -0.58 14.45
CA ASP A 221 -7.24 0.82 14.85
C ASP A 221 -7.60 1.79 13.72
N LEU A 222 -8.05 1.32 12.55
CA LEU A 222 -8.45 2.21 11.47
C LEU A 222 -9.65 3.09 11.87
N ASP A 223 -9.64 4.34 11.42
CA ASP A 223 -10.80 5.23 11.47
C ASP A 223 -11.73 4.91 10.29
N THR A 224 -12.80 4.17 10.57
CA THR A 224 -13.72 3.69 9.54
C THR A 224 -14.49 4.81 8.84
N GLY A 225 -14.70 5.95 9.49
CA GLY A 225 -15.33 7.12 8.87
C GLY A 225 -14.41 7.78 7.86
N ILE A 226 -13.12 7.90 8.18
CA ILE A 226 -12.11 8.40 7.24
C ILE A 226 -11.95 7.44 6.05
N LEU A 227 -11.87 6.13 6.29
CA LEU A 227 -11.79 5.15 5.20
C LEU A 227 -13.01 5.20 4.28
N ALA A 228 -14.22 5.36 4.85
CA ALA A 228 -15.44 5.51 4.07
C ALA A 228 -15.41 6.79 3.22
N ALA A 229 -14.98 7.92 3.78
CA ALA A 229 -14.81 9.17 3.05
C ALA A 229 -13.80 9.02 1.90
N LEU A 230 -12.67 8.36 2.14
CA LEU A 230 -11.67 8.02 1.12
C LEU A 230 -12.18 7.01 0.08
N GLY A 231 -13.36 6.42 0.25
CA GLY A 231 -13.91 5.36 -0.61
C GLY A 231 -13.09 4.07 -0.58
N LEU A 232 -12.34 3.83 0.50
CA LEU A 232 -11.56 2.62 0.69
C LEU A 232 -12.43 1.52 1.30
N ARG A 233 -12.26 0.30 0.78
CA ARG A 233 -12.90 -0.88 1.37
C ARG A 233 -12.11 -1.31 2.60
N GLN A 234 -12.81 -1.59 3.68
CA GLN A 234 -12.21 -2.23 4.85
C GLN A 234 -11.73 -3.63 4.44
N PRO A 235 -10.51 -4.05 4.87
CA PRO A 235 -10.07 -5.40 4.57
C PRO A 235 -10.96 -6.42 5.25
N PRO A 236 -11.18 -7.58 4.62
CA PRO A 236 -11.83 -8.69 5.28
C PRO A 236 -11.07 -9.05 6.58
N PRO A 237 -11.76 -9.28 7.71
CA PRO A 237 -11.15 -9.51 9.02
C PRO A 237 -10.17 -10.71 9.10
N ALA A 238 -10.36 -11.71 8.22
CA ALA A 238 -9.87 -13.08 8.45
C ALA A 238 -8.35 -13.31 8.39
N LEU A 239 -7.55 -12.44 7.76
CA LEU A 239 -6.09 -12.59 7.73
C LEU A 239 -5.32 -11.47 8.44
N ALA A 240 -5.95 -10.31 8.60
CA ALA A 240 -5.28 -9.13 9.17
C ALA A 240 -5.62 -8.89 10.66
N THR A 241 -6.75 -9.40 11.15
CA THR A 241 -7.21 -9.19 12.55
C THR A 241 -7.49 -10.45 13.34
N ALA A 242 -7.50 -11.59 12.69
CA ALA A 242 -8.06 -12.79 13.26
C ALA A 242 -7.28 -13.14 14.55
N PRO A 243 -7.97 -13.34 15.69
CA PRO A 243 -7.35 -13.94 16.87
C PRO A 243 -6.65 -15.25 16.49
N GLU A 244 -5.65 -15.64 17.28
CA GLU A 244 -5.00 -16.96 17.13
C GLU A 244 -6.06 -18.08 17.05
N GLY A 245 -6.06 -18.83 15.95
CA GLY A 245 -7.02 -19.93 15.72
C GLY A 245 -8.43 -19.48 15.31
N ALA A 246 -8.61 -18.27 14.79
CA ALA A 246 -9.90 -17.84 14.26
C ALA A 246 -10.30 -18.64 13.00
N PRO A 247 -11.57 -19.08 12.89
CA PRO A 247 -12.06 -19.76 11.70
C PRO A 247 -11.96 -18.89 10.46
N VAL A 248 -11.50 -19.48 9.35
CA VAL A 248 -11.40 -18.80 8.06
C VAL A 248 -12.45 -19.32 7.09
N GLU A 249 -13.06 -18.42 6.32
CA GLU A 249 -14.02 -18.74 5.26
C GLU A 249 -13.36 -18.67 3.87
N ALA A 250 -13.91 -19.41 2.91
CA ALA A 250 -13.49 -19.38 1.52
C ALA A 250 -14.30 -18.37 0.68
N PRO A 251 -13.74 -17.77 -0.38
CA PRO A 251 -12.38 -17.98 -0.87
C PRO A 251 -11.33 -17.24 -0.02
N LEU A 252 -10.20 -17.88 0.24
CA LEU A 252 -9.07 -17.30 0.95
C LEU A 252 -7.90 -17.10 -0.01
N ALA A 253 -7.66 -15.85 -0.42
CA ALA A 253 -6.48 -15.52 -1.22
C ALA A 253 -5.21 -15.58 -0.35
N ILE A 254 -4.16 -16.22 -0.87
CA ILE A 254 -2.83 -16.31 -0.26
C ILE A 254 -1.84 -15.47 -1.08
N TYR A 255 -1.93 -15.52 -2.41
CA TYR A 255 -1.17 -14.67 -3.32
C TYR A 255 -2.03 -14.31 -4.55
N ASP A 256 -2.18 -13.01 -4.80
CA ASP A 256 -2.82 -12.43 -5.99
C ASP A 256 -2.31 -10.98 -6.12
N GLU A 257 -1.57 -10.66 -7.18
CA GLU A 257 -0.83 -9.40 -7.33
C GLU A 257 0.21 -9.11 -6.21
N GLY A 258 0.59 -10.14 -5.44
CA GLY A 258 1.41 -10.05 -4.24
C GLY A 258 0.86 -10.93 -3.09
N PRO A 259 1.63 -11.15 -2.01
CA PRO A 259 1.13 -11.85 -0.83
C PRO A 259 -0.12 -11.16 -0.26
N ALA A 260 -1.14 -11.95 0.08
CA ALA A 260 -2.35 -11.41 0.66
C ALA A 260 -2.05 -10.72 2.01
N ARG A 261 -2.87 -9.72 2.33
CA ARG A 261 -2.64 -8.90 3.51
C ARG A 261 -2.67 -9.71 4.80
N GLY A 262 -1.64 -9.56 5.62
CA GLY A 262 -1.49 -10.33 6.87
C GLY A 262 -0.62 -11.57 6.72
N ILE A 263 -0.13 -11.84 5.51
CA ILE A 263 0.85 -12.88 5.21
C ILE A 263 2.22 -12.23 5.06
N GLN A 264 3.19 -12.69 5.84
CA GLN A 264 4.60 -12.38 5.65
C GLN A 264 5.20 -13.35 4.65
N HIS A 265 6.18 -12.89 3.87
CA HIS A 265 6.94 -13.76 3.00
C HIS A 265 8.27 -14.15 3.68
N ASP A 266 8.45 -15.43 3.94
CA ASP A 266 9.66 -15.96 4.56
C ASP A 266 10.38 -16.81 3.50
N SER A 267 11.23 -16.15 2.72
CA SER A 267 12.11 -16.82 1.77
C SER A 267 13.53 -16.77 2.30
N TRP A 268 14.14 -17.94 2.47
CA TRP A 268 15.59 -18.00 2.58
C TRP A 268 16.15 -17.90 1.16
N ASP A 269 16.55 -16.69 0.80
CA ASP A 269 16.97 -16.37 -0.56
C ASP A 269 18.27 -15.55 -0.53
N PRO A 270 19.40 -16.21 -0.23
CA PRO A 270 20.69 -15.52 -0.16
C PRO A 270 21.14 -14.93 -1.51
N LEU A 271 20.45 -15.27 -2.61
CA LEU A 271 20.80 -14.87 -3.98
C LEU A 271 19.77 -13.93 -4.63
N ALA A 272 18.74 -13.47 -3.91
CA ALA A 272 17.66 -12.60 -4.41
C ALA A 272 16.93 -13.16 -5.67
N GLN A 273 16.68 -14.46 -5.68
CA GLN A 273 16.06 -15.22 -6.76
C GLN A 273 14.54 -15.36 -6.63
N VAL A 274 13.94 -14.96 -5.51
CA VAL A 274 12.49 -14.88 -5.32
C VAL A 274 12.00 -13.47 -5.65
N ARG A 275 11.11 -13.38 -6.64
CA ARG A 275 10.46 -12.13 -7.06
C ARG A 275 8.98 -12.22 -6.75
N TRP A 276 8.58 -11.51 -5.69
CA TRP A 276 7.20 -11.44 -5.24
C TRP A 276 6.28 -10.60 -6.14
N LEU A 277 6.86 -9.73 -6.98
CA LEU A 277 6.14 -8.83 -7.88
C LEU A 277 6.76 -8.90 -9.28
N ASP A 278 6.86 -10.11 -9.85
CA ASP A 278 7.40 -10.29 -11.20
C ASP A 278 6.37 -9.89 -12.26
N THR A 279 6.75 -9.00 -13.16
CA THR A 279 5.90 -8.51 -14.26
C THR A 279 6.01 -9.36 -15.53
N ARG A 280 6.91 -10.36 -15.53
CA ARG A 280 7.17 -11.20 -16.70
C ARG A 280 6.12 -12.31 -16.82
N GLN A 281 5.17 -12.12 -17.73
CA GLN A 281 4.15 -13.11 -18.12
C GLN A 281 3.27 -13.62 -16.96
N PRO A 282 2.64 -12.73 -16.16
CA PRO A 282 1.68 -13.16 -15.16
C PRO A 282 0.51 -13.94 -15.80
N ALA A 283 -0.11 -14.86 -15.06
CA ALA A 283 -1.26 -15.61 -15.56
C ALA A 283 -2.49 -14.70 -15.63
N SER A 284 -2.60 -13.78 -14.69
CA SER A 284 -3.62 -12.74 -14.60
C SER A 284 -3.05 -11.47 -13.96
N GLY A 285 -3.68 -10.32 -14.22
CA GLY A 285 -3.25 -9.06 -13.60
C GLY A 285 -1.88 -8.57 -14.12
N ARG A 286 -1.08 -7.99 -13.22
CA ARG A 286 0.21 -7.36 -13.48
C ARG A 286 1.39 -8.11 -12.88
N PHE A 287 1.19 -8.87 -11.80
CA PHE A 287 2.27 -9.48 -11.05
C PHE A 287 2.04 -10.97 -10.78
N CYS A 288 3.09 -11.77 -10.94
CA CYS A 288 3.15 -13.14 -10.45
C CYS A 288 4.36 -13.34 -9.52
N LEU A 289 4.33 -14.42 -8.74
CA LEU A 289 5.48 -14.87 -7.95
C LEU A 289 6.38 -15.70 -8.88
N SER A 290 7.67 -15.36 -8.97
CA SER A 290 8.65 -16.21 -9.65
C SER A 290 9.80 -16.57 -8.71
N PHE A 291 10.29 -17.80 -8.80
CA PHE A 291 11.49 -18.23 -8.10
C PHE A 291 12.21 -19.33 -8.87
N GLY A 292 13.50 -19.52 -8.62
CA GLY A 292 14.32 -20.55 -9.23
C GLY A 292 15.66 -20.66 -8.52
N ARG A 293 16.53 -21.58 -8.95
CA ARG A 293 17.91 -21.71 -8.42
C ARG A 293 18.03 -21.91 -6.90
N LEU A 294 16.96 -22.45 -6.29
CA LEU A 294 16.95 -22.82 -4.89
C LEU A 294 17.86 -24.04 -4.64
N GLU A 295 18.65 -23.97 -3.57
CA GLU A 295 19.42 -25.10 -3.05
C GLU A 295 18.47 -26.11 -2.39
N ARG A 296 18.91 -27.36 -2.19
CA ARG A 296 18.07 -28.37 -1.55
C ARG A 296 17.68 -27.92 -0.13
N TYR A 297 16.39 -28.01 0.18
CA TYR A 297 15.73 -27.57 1.44
C TYR A 297 15.49 -26.07 1.60
N ASP A 298 15.81 -25.25 0.60
CA ASP A 298 15.37 -23.87 0.57
C ASP A 298 13.84 -23.77 0.48
N VAL A 299 13.31 -22.66 1.01
CA VAL A 299 11.88 -22.44 1.20
C VAL A 299 11.45 -21.12 0.59
N VAL A 300 10.34 -21.17 -0.16
CA VAL A 300 9.53 -20.00 -0.50
C VAL A 300 8.23 -20.09 0.30
N GLY A 301 8.18 -19.35 1.42
CA GLY A 301 7.13 -19.48 2.43
C GLY A 301 6.16 -18.30 2.50
N PHE A 302 4.92 -18.62 2.80
CA PHE A 302 3.85 -17.73 3.23
C PHE A 302 3.60 -17.96 4.71
N THR A 303 3.93 -16.99 5.56
CA THR A 303 3.76 -17.06 7.01
C THR A 303 2.57 -16.24 7.46
N PHE A 304 1.62 -16.88 8.13
CA PHE A 304 0.44 -16.23 8.67
C PHE A 304 0.80 -15.52 10.00
N ARG A 305 0.37 -14.28 10.17
CA ARG A 305 0.60 -13.50 11.40
C ARG A 305 0.07 -14.17 12.67
N SER A 306 -1.02 -14.92 12.52
CA SER A 306 -1.63 -15.77 13.53
C SER A 306 -1.94 -17.11 12.88
N SER A 307 -2.01 -18.17 13.69
CA SER A 307 -2.43 -19.47 13.16
C SER A 307 -3.84 -19.39 12.61
N LEU A 308 -4.05 -19.95 11.42
CA LEU A 308 -5.35 -20.07 10.78
C LEU A 308 -6.05 -21.34 11.25
N ASP A 309 -7.34 -21.22 11.55
CA ASP A 309 -8.20 -22.38 11.68
C ASP A 309 -8.85 -22.73 10.34
N LEU A 310 -8.25 -23.70 9.67
CA LEU A 310 -8.72 -24.29 8.41
C LEU A 310 -9.53 -25.57 8.63
N SER A 311 -9.85 -25.95 9.87
CA SER A 311 -10.53 -27.22 10.17
C SER A 311 -11.89 -27.33 9.47
N SER A 312 -12.66 -26.25 9.47
CA SER A 312 -13.96 -26.17 8.77
C SER A 312 -13.80 -26.31 7.25
N LEU A 313 -12.82 -25.64 6.66
CA LEU A 313 -12.55 -25.73 5.22
C LEU A 313 -12.07 -27.13 4.82
N ALA A 314 -11.18 -27.73 5.61
CA ALA A 314 -10.73 -29.10 5.39
C ALA A 314 -11.89 -30.10 5.49
N ALA A 315 -12.80 -29.94 6.46
CA ALA A 315 -13.98 -30.78 6.59
C ALA A 315 -14.97 -30.62 5.43
N GLN A 316 -15.04 -29.43 4.83
CA GLN A 316 -15.86 -29.14 3.65
C GLN A 316 -15.21 -29.53 2.32
N GLY A 317 -14.02 -30.14 2.36
CA GLY A 317 -13.31 -30.58 1.16
C GLY A 317 -12.68 -29.45 0.35
N ALA A 318 -12.32 -28.33 0.99
CA ALA A 318 -11.68 -27.20 0.32
C ALA A 318 -10.45 -27.62 -0.50
N VAL A 319 -10.25 -26.92 -1.61
CA VAL A 319 -9.14 -27.14 -2.53
C VAL A 319 -8.21 -25.93 -2.53
N LEU A 320 -6.91 -26.19 -2.56
CA LEU A 320 -5.90 -25.19 -2.87
C LEU A 320 -5.79 -25.09 -4.38
N ARG A 321 -6.19 -23.93 -4.91
CA ARG A 321 -6.09 -23.60 -6.33
C ARG A 321 -4.91 -22.66 -6.55
N LEU A 322 -4.14 -22.91 -7.59
CA LEU A 322 -3.08 -22.03 -8.06
C LEU A 322 -2.89 -22.13 -9.58
N ASN A 323 -2.50 -21.04 -10.21
CA ASN A 323 -1.91 -21.09 -11.54
C ASN A 323 -0.41 -21.31 -11.40
N LEU A 324 0.12 -22.25 -12.17
CA LEU A 324 1.52 -22.66 -12.08
C LEU A 324 2.10 -22.75 -13.49
N GLN A 325 3.30 -22.22 -13.69
CA GLN A 325 4.11 -22.44 -14.87
C GLN A 325 5.30 -23.33 -14.48
N TRP A 326 5.45 -24.47 -15.16
CA TRP A 326 6.36 -25.54 -14.73
C TRP A 326 7.22 -26.07 -15.89
N PRO A 327 8.54 -25.80 -15.94
CA PRO A 327 9.38 -26.26 -17.05
C PRO A 327 9.32 -27.79 -17.25
N ALA A 328 9.40 -28.25 -18.50
CA ALA A 328 9.16 -29.65 -18.84
C ALA A 328 10.18 -30.66 -18.24
N ASP A 329 11.31 -30.14 -17.77
CA ASP A 329 12.43 -30.84 -17.16
C ASP A 329 12.72 -30.35 -15.72
N ALA A 330 11.81 -29.53 -15.16
CA ALA A 330 11.99 -28.98 -13.83
C ALA A 330 11.86 -30.06 -12.75
N PRO A 331 12.75 -30.06 -11.75
CA PRO A 331 12.63 -30.92 -10.58
C PRO A 331 11.32 -30.71 -9.82
N ASP A 332 10.94 -31.74 -9.07
CA ASP A 332 9.75 -31.71 -8.23
C ASP A 332 9.94 -30.78 -7.02
N LEU A 333 8.85 -30.15 -6.60
CA LEU A 333 8.78 -29.39 -5.35
C LEU A 333 7.92 -30.11 -4.34
N GLU A 334 8.20 -29.93 -3.07
CA GLU A 334 7.26 -30.22 -2.01
C GLU A 334 6.42 -28.97 -1.74
N LEU A 335 5.09 -29.11 -1.77
CA LEU A 335 4.17 -28.10 -1.24
C LEU A 335 3.67 -28.59 0.11
N ARG A 336 3.83 -27.79 1.16
CA ARG A 336 3.45 -28.22 2.51
C ARG A 336 2.79 -27.15 3.34
N TRP A 337 1.80 -27.58 4.11
CA TRP A 337 1.24 -26.83 5.22
C TRP A 337 2.03 -27.14 6.48
N VAL A 338 2.36 -26.13 7.25
CA VAL A 338 3.08 -26.26 8.53
C VAL A 338 2.21 -25.68 9.64
N GLN A 339 1.95 -26.47 10.68
CA GLN A 339 1.27 -25.94 11.84
C GLN A 339 2.21 -25.05 12.67
N ASN A 340 1.67 -24.00 13.27
CA ASN A 340 2.38 -23.18 14.21
C ASN A 340 2.36 -23.85 15.59
N PRO A 341 3.51 -24.03 16.25
CA PRO A 341 3.55 -24.50 17.63
C PRO A 341 3.18 -23.37 18.61
N ALA A 342 1.89 -23.05 18.76
CA ALA A 342 1.46 -22.09 19.78
C ALA A 342 1.88 -22.57 21.18
N ASN A 343 2.52 -21.69 21.96
CA ASN A 343 3.00 -21.91 23.34
C ASN A 343 4.08 -22.98 23.57
N GLY A 344 4.84 -23.36 22.52
CA GLY A 344 6.09 -24.12 22.66
C GLY A 344 5.96 -25.60 23.05
N THR A 345 4.75 -26.16 23.11
CA THR A 345 4.53 -27.58 23.46
C THR A 345 4.18 -28.46 22.26
N ALA A 346 3.63 -27.87 21.20
CA ALA A 346 3.35 -28.59 19.95
C ALA A 346 4.59 -28.57 19.04
N LYS A 347 4.76 -29.58 18.20
CA LYS A 347 5.79 -29.60 17.15
C LYS A 347 5.25 -28.95 15.87
N PRO A 348 6.10 -28.43 14.97
CA PRO A 348 5.67 -27.93 13.67
C PRO A 348 5.40 -29.10 12.72
N TRP A 349 4.36 -29.89 13.02
CA TRP A 349 3.89 -30.96 12.13
C TRP A 349 3.58 -30.40 10.75
N ARG A 350 3.89 -31.19 9.72
CA ARG A 350 3.70 -30.81 8.33
C ARG A 350 2.81 -31.80 7.61
N LYS A 351 1.96 -31.26 6.74
CA LYS A 351 1.23 -32.02 5.74
C LYS A 351 1.70 -31.59 4.36
N SER A 352 2.26 -32.52 3.61
CA SER A 352 2.93 -32.26 2.34
C SER A 352 2.26 -32.98 1.17
N ILE A 353 2.49 -32.45 -0.02
CA ILE A 353 2.24 -33.11 -1.29
C ILE A 353 3.40 -32.84 -2.24
N ARG A 354 3.73 -33.83 -3.08
CA ARG A 354 4.76 -33.70 -4.12
C ARG A 354 4.17 -33.05 -5.36
N LEU A 355 4.63 -31.85 -5.70
CA LEU A 355 4.32 -31.18 -6.96
C LEU A 355 5.28 -31.67 -8.05
N GLY A 356 4.71 -32.38 -9.01
CA GLY A 356 5.37 -32.97 -10.17
C GLY A 356 4.35 -33.82 -10.94
N PRO A 357 4.73 -34.48 -12.05
CA PRO A 357 3.83 -35.41 -12.73
C PRO A 357 3.34 -36.52 -11.78
N PRO A 358 2.03 -36.85 -11.76
CA PRO A 358 0.99 -36.42 -12.70
C PRO A 358 0.20 -35.16 -12.28
N ILE A 359 0.44 -34.59 -11.09
CA ILE A 359 -0.31 -33.42 -10.58
C ILE A 359 -0.04 -32.18 -11.44
N VAL A 360 1.23 -32.01 -11.85
CA VAL A 360 1.70 -30.89 -12.64
C VAL A 360 2.21 -31.42 -13.97
N ALA A 361 1.64 -30.95 -15.09
CA ALA A 361 2.13 -31.33 -16.40
C ALA A 361 3.47 -30.64 -16.68
N ALA A 362 4.38 -31.35 -17.36
CA ALA A 362 5.66 -30.85 -17.83
C ALA A 362 5.45 -29.84 -18.99
N SER A 363 5.06 -28.60 -18.67
CA SER A 363 4.64 -27.59 -19.66
C SER A 363 5.05 -26.17 -19.27
N ARG A 364 5.66 -25.46 -20.23
CA ARG A 364 5.94 -24.02 -20.11
C ARG A 364 4.68 -23.15 -20.19
N ALA A 365 3.50 -23.72 -20.46
CA ALA A 365 2.25 -22.98 -20.39
C ALA A 365 1.74 -22.89 -18.94
N TRP A 366 1.01 -21.82 -18.64
CA TRP A 366 0.25 -21.73 -17.39
C TRP A 366 -0.79 -22.85 -17.33
N GLN A 367 -0.87 -23.50 -16.17
CA GLN A 367 -1.84 -24.53 -15.86
C GLN A 367 -2.47 -24.24 -14.49
N THR A 368 -3.78 -24.41 -14.40
CA THR A 368 -4.50 -24.29 -13.13
C THR A 368 -4.48 -25.65 -12.43
N ILE A 369 -3.83 -25.69 -11.27
CA ILE A 369 -3.74 -26.85 -10.41
C ILE A 369 -4.75 -26.70 -9.28
N ARG A 370 -5.42 -27.79 -8.92
CA ARG A 370 -6.34 -27.89 -7.78
C ARG A 370 -5.96 -29.12 -6.95
N ILE A 371 -5.68 -28.90 -5.67
CA ILE A 371 -5.25 -29.95 -4.74
C ILE A 371 -6.21 -29.93 -3.56
N ALA A 372 -6.90 -31.03 -3.28
CA ALA A 372 -7.77 -31.08 -2.10
C ALA A 372 -6.92 -31.07 -0.83
N LEU A 373 -7.37 -30.37 0.22
CA LEU A 373 -6.67 -30.42 1.52
C LEU A 373 -6.55 -31.84 2.08
N ALA A 374 -7.48 -32.73 1.70
CA ALA A 374 -7.45 -34.15 2.06
C ALA A 374 -6.33 -34.95 1.37
N ASP A 375 -5.77 -34.46 0.27
CA ASP A 375 -4.71 -35.17 -0.48
C ASP A 375 -3.31 -34.95 0.13
N PHE A 376 -3.17 -33.99 1.05
CA PHE A 376 -1.91 -33.78 1.77
C PHE A 376 -1.70 -34.84 2.85
N VAL A 377 -0.50 -35.40 2.90
CA VAL A 377 -0.12 -36.47 3.82
C VAL A 377 0.83 -35.93 4.88
N GLU A 378 0.67 -36.37 6.13
CA GLU A 378 1.59 -35.94 7.19
C GLU A 378 2.99 -36.52 6.97
N THR A 379 4.01 -35.67 6.96
CA THR A 379 5.42 -36.02 6.65
C THR A 379 6.35 -35.86 7.84
N GLY A 380 5.81 -35.58 9.04
CA GLY A 380 6.59 -35.38 10.26
C GLY A 380 6.88 -33.91 10.58
N ALA A 381 7.78 -33.68 11.53
CA ALA A 381 8.13 -32.34 12.01
C ALA A 381 9.65 -32.14 12.10
N TRP A 382 10.09 -30.89 11.95
CA TRP A 382 11.47 -30.48 12.18
C TRP A 382 11.49 -29.28 13.14
N ASP A 383 12.11 -29.44 14.31
CA ASP A 383 12.28 -28.40 15.33
C ASP A 383 13.77 -28.20 15.75
N GLY A 384 14.69 -28.63 14.88
CA GLY A 384 16.12 -28.80 15.20
C GLY A 384 16.54 -30.27 15.25
N GLU A 385 15.56 -31.16 15.41
CA GLU A 385 15.66 -32.60 15.22
C GLU A 385 14.48 -33.08 14.36
N TRP A 386 14.67 -34.21 13.66
CA TRP A 386 13.63 -34.82 12.85
C TRP A 386 12.69 -35.68 13.70
N HIS A 387 11.38 -35.54 13.49
CA HIS A 387 10.34 -36.35 14.12
C HIS A 387 9.49 -37.01 13.03
N GLU A 388 9.37 -38.34 13.10
CA GLU A 388 8.54 -39.14 12.21
C GLU A 388 7.04 -38.77 12.31
N PRO A 389 6.24 -38.94 11.24
CA PRO A 389 4.81 -38.63 11.26
C PRO A 389 4.08 -39.43 12.34
N ALA A 390 3.18 -38.75 13.05
CA ALA A 390 2.48 -39.26 14.23
C ALA A 390 0.94 -39.08 14.16
N GLY A 391 0.42 -38.51 13.07
CA GLY A 391 -0.99 -38.16 12.91
C GLY A 391 -1.42 -36.99 13.79
N LEU A 392 -0.50 -36.08 14.09
CA LEU A 392 -0.67 -34.98 15.05
C LEU A 392 -0.82 -33.60 14.39
N PHE A 393 -0.85 -33.53 13.06
CA PHE A 393 -1.12 -32.28 12.35
C PHE A 393 -2.54 -31.76 12.63
N ASP A 394 -2.63 -30.50 13.05
CA ASP A 394 -3.87 -29.84 13.46
C ASP A 394 -4.23 -28.71 12.47
N TRP A 395 -5.27 -28.93 11.66
CA TRP A 395 -5.78 -27.93 10.72
C TRP A 395 -6.32 -26.65 11.41
N SER A 396 -6.55 -26.66 12.73
CA SER A 396 -6.93 -25.46 13.47
C SER A 396 -5.75 -24.54 13.81
N LYS A 397 -4.51 -24.95 13.50
CA LYS A 397 -3.27 -24.28 13.94
C LYS A 397 -2.30 -24.03 12.78
N VAL A 398 -2.80 -23.74 11.59
CA VAL A 398 -1.93 -23.61 10.41
C VAL A 398 -1.15 -22.30 10.46
N GLY A 399 0.18 -22.38 10.49
CA GLY A 399 1.07 -21.22 10.58
C GLY A 399 1.71 -20.81 9.26
N ARG A 400 1.97 -21.77 8.37
CA ARG A 400 2.66 -21.48 7.10
C ARG A 400 2.19 -22.37 5.94
N LEU A 401 2.35 -21.86 4.72
CA LEU A 401 2.33 -22.62 3.46
C LEU A 401 3.67 -22.44 2.76
N GLU A 402 4.33 -23.52 2.36
CA GLU A 402 5.71 -23.48 1.85
C GLU A 402 5.86 -24.27 0.55
N PHE A 403 6.56 -23.69 -0.42
CA PHE A 403 7.17 -24.41 -1.54
C PHE A 403 8.63 -24.71 -1.20
N VAL A 404 9.03 -25.98 -1.32
CA VAL A 404 10.32 -26.46 -0.83
C VAL A 404 11.01 -27.32 -1.89
N SER A 405 12.29 -27.06 -2.10
CA SER A 405 13.21 -27.87 -2.92
C SER A 405 13.64 -29.15 -2.17
N GLU A 406 12.67 -29.94 -1.70
CA GLU A 406 12.88 -31.09 -0.80
C GLU A 406 13.67 -32.23 -1.49
N TYR A 407 13.37 -32.47 -2.76
CA TYR A 407 13.86 -33.63 -3.49
C TYR A 407 15.22 -33.39 -4.16
N SER A 408 15.53 -32.16 -4.55
CA SER A 408 16.78 -31.79 -5.22
C SER A 408 16.98 -30.28 -5.32
N HIS A 409 18.20 -29.85 -5.65
CA HIS A 409 18.49 -28.49 -6.10
C HIS A 409 17.72 -28.17 -7.40
N LEU A 410 17.27 -26.92 -7.55
CA LEU A 410 16.45 -26.53 -8.71
C LEU A 410 17.26 -26.11 -9.94
N GLY A 411 18.59 -26.01 -9.85
CA GLY A 411 19.43 -25.61 -10.99
C GLY A 411 18.97 -24.31 -11.63
N ASP A 412 19.03 -24.18 -12.96
CA ASP A 412 18.59 -22.98 -13.67
C ASP A 412 17.07 -22.93 -13.96
N HIS A 413 16.28 -23.84 -13.38
CA HIS A 413 14.84 -23.87 -13.60
C HIS A 413 14.15 -22.74 -12.82
N GLU A 414 13.20 -22.07 -13.49
CA GLU A 414 12.36 -21.00 -12.91
C GLU A 414 10.90 -21.47 -12.92
N TYR A 415 10.24 -21.25 -11.78
CA TYR A 415 8.85 -21.57 -11.51
C TYR A 415 8.09 -20.25 -11.38
N ARG A 416 6.85 -20.23 -11.84
CA ARG A 416 5.96 -19.08 -11.62
C ARG A 416 4.64 -19.53 -11.04
N ILE A 417 4.15 -18.76 -10.08
CA ILE A 417 2.92 -18.98 -9.36
C ILE A 417 2.09 -17.72 -9.46
N ASP A 418 0.81 -17.90 -9.71
CA ASP A 418 -0.17 -16.83 -9.69
C ASP A 418 -1.48 -17.35 -9.11
N ASP A 419 -2.32 -16.46 -8.61
CA ASP A 419 -3.70 -16.78 -8.25
C ASP A 419 -3.83 -17.95 -7.22
N LEU A 420 -3.00 -17.92 -6.17
CA LEU A 420 -2.93 -18.93 -5.10
C LEU A 420 -4.00 -18.64 -4.05
N ARG A 421 -5.00 -19.52 -3.93
CA ARG A 421 -6.13 -19.36 -3.00
C ARG A 421 -6.71 -20.69 -2.54
N LEU A 422 -7.32 -20.72 -1.36
CA LEU A 422 -8.24 -21.78 -0.96
C LEU A 422 -9.65 -21.44 -1.41
N GLU A 423 -10.36 -22.42 -1.94
CA GLU A 423 -11.77 -22.32 -2.35
C GLU A 423 -12.53 -23.59 -1.99
N LEU A 424 -13.86 -23.51 -1.92
CA LEU A 424 -14.69 -24.71 -1.84
C LEU A 424 -14.79 -25.36 -3.24
N PRO A 425 -15.02 -26.69 -3.32
CA PRO A 425 -15.10 -27.44 -4.58
C PRO A 425 -16.02 -26.87 -5.65
#